data_AF-A0A259LLQ5-F1
#
_entry.id   AF-A0A259LLQ5-F1
#
_cell.length_a   1.000
_cell.length_b   1.000
_cell.length_c   1.000
_cell.angle_alpha   90.00
_cell.angle_beta   90.00
_cell.angle_gamma   90.00
#
_symmetry.space_group_name_H-M   'P 1'
#
loop_
_entity.id
_entity.type
_entity.pdbx_description
1 polymer ?
#
loop_
_entity_poly.entity_id
_entity_poly.type
_entity_poly.pdbx_seq_one_letter_code
_entity_poly.pdbx_strand_id
1 'polypeptide(L)'
;MTEQSPNDVFHASSFMQGHNAEYLEQLYARYAADPNAVDEAWQAFFRAMGDTDHDVKREAAGPSWARADWPPAPADELTSALDGQWPAPVETRAAGQKIAAKATEAGVKVSDDQIKRAVLDSVRALMIIRAYRIRGHLAADLDPLGLREPTPHPELDPKSYGFTEADMDRPIFIDNVLGLQIASMRQILDIVKRTYCGTFALQYMHISDPEQSAWLKERIEGFGKEIGLGSKRLTAKYGHPELSMSVKGQEFPAYDSRGIQGMGLAYATSNRGGCHLRGYTIASEILGIPVKTEPTATEGKPELVKAFQDATAAFDSAGVCIFTTFAWSLPDLAPQLQAACDEGFTVPEL
;
A
#
# COMPACT_ATOMS: atom_id res chain seq x y z
N MET A 1 -74.69 -25.11 -35.73
CA MET A 1 -73.65 -24.32 -36.41
C MET A 1 -72.63 -23.91 -35.37
N THR A 2 -71.72 -24.83 -35.05
CA THR A 2 -70.64 -24.61 -34.08
C THR A 2 -69.44 -25.40 -34.59
N GLU A 3 -68.91 -24.97 -35.73
CA GLU A 3 -67.55 -25.32 -36.09
C GLU A 3 -66.65 -24.30 -35.38
N GLN A 4 -66.19 -24.64 -34.18
CA GLN A 4 -65.02 -23.96 -33.64
C GLN A 4 -63.83 -24.55 -34.38
N SER A 5 -63.14 -23.75 -35.19
CA SER A 5 -61.95 -24.25 -35.85
C SER A 5 -60.89 -24.53 -34.77
N PRO A 6 -60.03 -25.54 -34.92
CA PRO A 6 -58.92 -25.78 -33.99
C PRO A 6 -58.04 -24.53 -33.75
N ASN A 7 -58.03 -23.60 -34.70
CA ASN A 7 -57.31 -22.33 -34.59
C ASN A 7 -57.99 -21.33 -33.65
N ASP A 8 -59.31 -21.34 -33.51
CA ASP A 8 -60.02 -20.40 -32.61
C ASP A 8 -59.73 -20.71 -31.14
N VAL A 9 -59.69 -22.01 -30.79
CA VAL A 9 -59.28 -22.49 -29.46
C VAL A 9 -57.80 -22.18 -29.21
N PHE A 10 -56.95 -22.33 -30.23
CA PHE A 10 -55.54 -21.97 -30.15
C PHE A 10 -55.35 -20.46 -29.91
N HIS A 11 -56.06 -19.60 -30.63
CA HIS A 11 -56.02 -18.15 -30.42
C HIS A 11 -56.52 -17.75 -29.03
N ALA A 12 -57.61 -18.35 -28.55
CA ALA A 12 -58.15 -18.08 -27.22
C ALA A 12 -57.22 -18.52 -26.08
N SER A 13 -56.39 -19.54 -26.29
CA SER A 13 -55.42 -20.05 -25.31
C SER A 13 -53.98 -19.57 -25.53
N SER A 14 -53.72 -18.81 -26.60
CA SER A 14 -52.38 -18.35 -26.98
C SER A 14 -51.74 -17.45 -25.92
N PHE A 15 -52.54 -16.73 -25.13
CA PHE A 15 -52.03 -15.92 -24.03
C PHE A 15 -51.42 -16.76 -22.90
N MET A 16 -51.74 -18.05 -22.83
CA MET A 16 -51.17 -18.99 -21.85
C MET A 16 -49.85 -19.62 -22.30
N GLN A 17 -49.36 -19.29 -23.49
CA GLN A 17 -48.21 -19.96 -24.09
C GLN A 17 -46.97 -19.05 -24.14
N GLY A 18 -45.80 -19.68 -24.22
CA GLY A 18 -44.53 -19.00 -24.44
C GLY A 18 -44.15 -18.06 -23.30
N HIS A 19 -43.82 -16.81 -23.63
CA HIS A 19 -43.29 -15.82 -22.68
C HIS A 19 -44.28 -15.40 -21.59
N ASN A 20 -45.58 -15.65 -21.77
CA ASN A 20 -46.60 -15.30 -20.79
C ASN A 20 -46.81 -16.38 -19.72
N ALA A 21 -46.27 -17.59 -19.91
CA ALA A 21 -46.47 -18.71 -18.99
C ALA A 21 -45.93 -18.39 -17.59
N GLU A 22 -44.70 -17.86 -17.50
CA GLU A 22 -44.09 -17.49 -16.22
C GLU A 22 -44.89 -16.38 -15.49
N TYR A 23 -45.39 -15.40 -16.25
CA TYR A 23 -46.23 -14.34 -15.69
C TYR A 23 -47.55 -14.89 -15.12
N LEU A 24 -48.18 -15.83 -15.84
CA LEU A 24 -49.41 -16.48 -15.39
C LEU A 24 -49.18 -17.39 -14.18
N GLU A 25 -48.05 -18.11 -14.14
CA GLU A 25 -47.64 -18.92 -12.97
C GLU A 25 -47.45 -18.04 -11.73
N GLN A 26 -46.76 -16.90 -11.87
CA GLN A 26 -46.59 -15.94 -10.77
C GLN A 26 -47.92 -15.33 -10.34
N LEU A 27 -48.80 -15.00 -11.30
CA LEU A 27 -50.11 -14.44 -11.01
C LEU A 27 -51.02 -15.46 -10.31
N TYR A 28 -50.93 -16.73 -10.70
CA TYR A 28 -51.67 -17.83 -10.09
C TYR A 28 -51.15 -18.16 -8.68
N ALA A 29 -49.82 -18.12 -8.48
CA ALA A 29 -49.19 -18.25 -7.17
C ALA A 29 -49.66 -17.16 -6.20
N ARG A 30 -49.79 -15.91 -6.68
CA ARG A 30 -50.34 -14.80 -5.90
C ARG A 30 -51.81 -15.02 -5.55
N TYR A 31 -52.62 -15.49 -6.51
CA TYR A 31 -54.02 -15.85 -6.28
C TYR A 31 -54.18 -16.99 -5.25
N ALA A 32 -53.32 -18.01 -5.27
CA ALA A 32 -53.34 -19.11 -4.30
C ALA A 32 -52.89 -18.70 -2.89
N ALA A 33 -52.03 -17.68 -2.77
CA ALA A 33 -51.65 -17.09 -1.49
C ALA A 33 -52.76 -16.16 -0.93
N ASP A 34 -53.33 -15.32 -1.79
CA ASP A 34 -54.44 -14.41 -1.48
C ASP A 34 -55.32 -14.18 -2.73
N PRO A 35 -56.56 -14.69 -2.76
CA PRO A 35 -57.47 -14.50 -3.89
C PRO A 35 -57.73 -13.03 -4.25
N ASN A 36 -57.62 -12.10 -3.28
CA ASN A 36 -57.82 -10.67 -3.51
C ASN A 36 -56.59 -9.96 -4.11
N ALA A 37 -55.46 -10.66 -4.24
CA ALA A 37 -54.22 -10.11 -4.80
C ALA A 37 -54.25 -9.97 -6.33
N VAL A 38 -55.29 -10.49 -6.99
CA VAL A 38 -55.53 -10.40 -8.44
C VAL A 38 -56.94 -9.87 -8.71
N ASP A 39 -57.15 -9.27 -9.88
CA ASP A 39 -58.47 -8.73 -10.25
C ASP A 39 -59.52 -9.81 -10.49
N GLU A 40 -60.79 -9.41 -10.52
CA GLU A 40 -61.94 -10.31 -10.62
C GLU A 40 -61.93 -11.19 -11.87
N ALA A 41 -61.37 -10.72 -12.98
CA ALA A 41 -61.29 -11.49 -14.22
C ALA A 41 -60.31 -12.66 -14.06
N TRP A 42 -59.16 -12.42 -13.42
CA TRP A 42 -58.21 -13.47 -13.07
C TRP A 42 -58.73 -14.42 -12.00
N GLN A 43 -59.45 -13.93 -10.99
CA GLN A 43 -60.09 -14.80 -9.99
C GLN A 43 -61.10 -15.75 -10.65
N ALA A 44 -61.92 -15.26 -11.58
CA ALA A 44 -62.88 -16.08 -12.31
C ALA A 44 -62.15 -17.12 -13.19
N PHE A 45 -61.08 -16.71 -13.87
CA PHE A 45 -60.26 -17.58 -14.71
C PHE A 45 -59.58 -18.71 -13.90
N PHE A 46 -58.91 -18.38 -12.80
CA PHE A 46 -58.22 -19.34 -11.93
C PHE A 46 -59.20 -20.30 -11.24
N ARG A 47 -60.40 -19.84 -10.83
CA ARG A 47 -61.46 -20.73 -10.32
C ARG A 47 -61.96 -21.72 -11.37
N ALA A 48 -62.03 -21.30 -12.63
CA ALA A 48 -62.52 -22.14 -13.72
C ALA A 48 -61.55 -23.26 -14.11
N MET A 49 -60.25 -23.15 -13.77
CA MET A 49 -59.26 -24.20 -14.01
C MET A 49 -59.42 -25.41 -13.07
N GLY A 50 -59.97 -25.21 -11.88
CA GLY A 50 -60.39 -26.32 -10.99
C GLY A 50 -59.25 -27.07 -10.30
N ASP A 51 -58.02 -26.54 -10.29
CA ASP A 51 -56.90 -27.14 -9.56
C ASP A 51 -57.10 -27.05 -8.05
N THR A 52 -56.49 -27.99 -7.31
CA THR A 52 -56.54 -27.94 -5.85
C THR A 52 -55.55 -26.91 -5.30
N ASP A 53 -55.92 -26.22 -4.21
CA ASP A 53 -55.05 -25.24 -3.53
C ASP A 53 -53.66 -25.80 -3.17
N HIS A 54 -53.59 -27.11 -2.89
CA HIS A 54 -52.34 -27.81 -2.61
C HIS A 54 -51.44 -27.93 -3.86
N ASP A 55 -52.00 -28.24 -5.03
CA ASP A 55 -51.23 -28.40 -6.26
C ASP A 55 -50.70 -27.05 -6.75
N VAL A 56 -51.50 -25.98 -6.66
CA VAL A 56 -51.07 -24.63 -7.06
C VAL A 56 -49.94 -24.12 -6.16
N LYS A 57 -50.02 -24.35 -4.84
CA LYS A 57 -48.96 -23.96 -3.90
C LYS A 57 -47.66 -24.72 -4.12
N ARG A 58 -47.75 -26.00 -4.51
CA ARG A 58 -46.57 -26.83 -4.80
C ARG A 58 -45.87 -26.38 -6.09
N GLU A 59 -46.61 -26.09 -7.15
CA GLU A 59 -46.03 -25.55 -8.40
C GLU A 59 -45.43 -24.15 -8.19
N ALA A 60 -46.12 -23.30 -7.43
CA ALA A 60 -45.63 -21.96 -7.07
C ALA A 60 -44.34 -21.97 -6.23
N ALA A 61 -44.11 -23.02 -5.43
CA ALA A 61 -42.90 -23.16 -4.62
C ALA A 61 -41.66 -23.49 -5.48
N GLY A 62 -41.83 -23.76 -6.78
CA GLY A 62 -40.78 -24.16 -7.68
C GLY A 62 -40.35 -25.62 -7.51
N PRO A 63 -39.48 -26.12 -8.40
CA PRO A 63 -39.05 -27.50 -8.34
C PRO A 63 -38.26 -27.78 -7.07
N SER A 64 -38.49 -28.93 -6.42
CA SER A 64 -37.77 -29.35 -5.21
C SER A 64 -36.27 -29.56 -5.41
N TRP A 65 -35.83 -29.65 -6.67
CA TRP A 65 -34.43 -29.74 -7.10
C TRP A 65 -33.84 -28.38 -7.50
N ALA A 66 -34.62 -27.28 -7.41
CA ALA A 66 -34.13 -25.94 -7.65
C ALA A 66 -32.96 -25.63 -6.71
N ARG A 67 -31.80 -25.39 -7.30
CA ARG A 67 -30.61 -24.98 -6.58
C ARG A 67 -30.70 -23.50 -6.27
N ALA A 68 -30.84 -23.16 -4.99
CA ALA A 68 -30.85 -21.78 -4.52
C ALA A 68 -29.53 -21.03 -4.81
N ASP A 69 -28.47 -21.77 -5.16
CA ASP A 69 -27.14 -21.27 -5.51
C ASP A 69 -26.87 -21.27 -7.03
N TRP A 70 -27.92 -21.36 -7.87
CA TRP A 70 -27.80 -21.36 -9.33
C TRP A 70 -28.60 -20.22 -10.02
N PRO A 71 -28.03 -19.52 -11.02
CA PRO A 71 -26.66 -19.66 -11.50
C PRO A 71 -25.66 -19.15 -10.44
N PRO A 72 -24.53 -19.85 -10.24
CA PRO A 72 -23.49 -19.38 -9.33
C PRO A 72 -23.01 -18.02 -9.84
N ALA A 73 -23.32 -16.97 -9.09
CA ALA A 73 -22.75 -15.65 -9.33
C ALA A 73 -21.25 -15.76 -9.02
N PRO A 74 -20.37 -15.56 -10.01
CA PRO A 74 -18.94 -15.60 -9.75
C PRO A 74 -18.60 -14.42 -8.83
N ALA A 75 -18.20 -14.72 -7.59
CA ALA A 75 -17.72 -13.74 -6.63
C ALA A 75 -16.18 -13.73 -6.57
N ASP A 76 -15.55 -14.20 -7.64
CA ASP A 76 -14.11 -14.23 -7.79
C ASP A 76 -13.58 -12.87 -8.25
N GLU A 77 -12.31 -12.64 -7.93
CA GLU A 77 -11.64 -11.36 -8.13
C GLU A 77 -11.60 -10.92 -9.59
N LEU A 78 -11.48 -11.88 -10.53
CA LEU A 78 -11.49 -11.60 -11.96
C LEU A 78 -12.85 -11.07 -12.41
N THR A 79 -13.94 -11.65 -11.94
CA THR A 79 -15.29 -11.22 -12.28
C THR A 79 -15.60 -9.84 -11.65
N SER A 80 -15.26 -9.65 -10.37
CA SER A 80 -15.41 -8.36 -9.68
C SER A 80 -14.58 -7.22 -10.31
N ALA A 81 -13.43 -7.55 -10.90
CA ALA A 81 -12.60 -6.59 -11.63
C ALA A 81 -13.21 -6.17 -12.97
N LEU A 82 -14.00 -7.03 -13.61
CA LEU A 82 -14.61 -6.77 -14.92
C LEU A 82 -15.96 -6.05 -14.82
N ASP A 83 -16.76 -6.31 -13.79
CA ASP A 83 -18.10 -5.72 -13.62
C ASP A 83 -18.16 -4.55 -12.62
N GLY A 84 -17.09 -4.34 -11.84
CA GLY A 84 -16.99 -3.29 -10.82
C GLY A 84 -17.80 -3.56 -9.54
N GLN A 85 -18.44 -4.73 -9.42
CA GLN A 85 -19.24 -5.16 -8.28
C GLN A 85 -18.38 -5.93 -7.28
N TRP A 86 -17.54 -5.21 -6.55
CA TRP A 86 -16.75 -5.81 -5.49
C TRP A 86 -17.64 -6.18 -4.29
N PRO A 87 -17.63 -7.45 -3.82
CA PRO A 87 -18.27 -7.78 -2.57
C PRO A 87 -17.65 -6.95 -1.44
N ALA A 88 -18.46 -6.55 -0.45
CA ALA A 88 -17.93 -5.94 0.77
C ALA A 88 -16.80 -6.85 1.32
N PRO A 89 -15.64 -6.31 1.73
CA PRO A 89 -14.48 -7.11 2.11
C PRO A 89 -14.89 -8.21 3.08
N VAL A 90 -14.47 -9.45 2.86
CA VAL A 90 -14.78 -10.61 3.72
C VAL A 90 -14.41 -10.32 5.18
N GLU A 91 -13.39 -9.49 5.40
CA GLU A 91 -12.96 -8.95 6.70
C GLU A 91 -14.12 -8.28 7.48
N THR A 92 -15.06 -7.61 6.81
CA THR A 92 -16.19 -6.92 7.47
C THR A 92 -17.26 -7.87 8.00
N ARG A 93 -17.48 -9.03 7.36
CA ARG A 93 -18.46 -10.03 7.82
C ARG A 93 -17.94 -10.86 9.00
N ALA A 94 -16.63 -11.14 9.04
CA ALA A 94 -16.00 -11.92 10.10
C ALA A 94 -15.51 -11.09 11.31
N ALA A 95 -15.37 -9.76 11.16
CA ALA A 95 -14.89 -8.88 12.23
C ALA A 95 -15.69 -9.02 13.53
N GLY A 96 -17.03 -9.05 13.45
CA GLY A 96 -17.88 -9.21 14.63
C GLY A 96 -17.64 -10.52 15.39
N GLN A 97 -17.47 -11.64 14.66
CA GLN A 97 -17.18 -12.95 15.27
C GLN A 97 -15.79 -12.99 15.90
N LYS A 98 -14.77 -12.42 15.24
CA LYS A 98 -13.39 -12.33 15.78
C LYS A 98 -13.31 -11.45 17.02
N ILE A 99 -14.03 -10.32 17.04
CA ILE A 99 -14.11 -9.43 18.20
C ILE A 99 -14.79 -10.14 19.38
N ALA A 100 -15.90 -10.86 19.13
CA ALA A 100 -16.59 -11.64 20.16
C ALA A 100 -15.73 -12.79 20.71
N ALA A 101 -14.99 -13.50 19.86
CA ALA A 101 -14.07 -14.54 20.27
C ALA A 101 -12.96 -13.99 21.19
N LYS A 102 -12.33 -12.86 20.81
CA LYS A 102 -11.32 -12.19 21.63
C LYS A 102 -11.83 -11.63 22.95
N ALA A 103 -13.05 -11.09 22.95
CA ALA A 103 -13.69 -10.62 24.18
C ALA A 103 -13.91 -11.75 25.18
N THR A 104 -14.26 -12.94 24.67
CA THR A 104 -14.42 -14.17 25.45
C THR A 104 -13.08 -14.66 26.00
N GLU A 105 -12.02 -14.66 25.18
CA GLU A 105 -10.65 -14.98 25.63
C GLU A 105 -10.15 -14.01 26.71
N ALA A 106 -10.52 -12.73 26.64
CA ALA A 106 -10.15 -11.71 27.62
C ALA A 106 -11.04 -11.70 28.89
N GLY A 107 -12.06 -12.57 28.97
CA GLY A 107 -12.96 -12.66 30.13
C GLY A 107 -13.89 -11.45 30.32
N VAL A 108 -14.12 -10.64 29.29
CA VAL A 108 -14.93 -9.41 29.36
C VAL A 108 -16.32 -9.67 28.77
N LYS A 109 -17.38 -9.38 29.55
CA LYS A 109 -18.75 -9.34 29.01
C LYS A 109 -18.93 -8.05 28.21
N VAL A 110 -19.09 -8.19 26.89
CA VAL A 110 -19.29 -7.08 25.96
C VAL A 110 -20.76 -7.02 25.55
N SER A 111 -21.35 -5.83 25.53
CA SER A 111 -22.73 -5.66 25.05
C SER A 111 -22.80 -5.68 23.52
N ASP A 112 -23.95 -6.03 22.96
CA ASP A 112 -24.17 -6.00 21.51
C ASP A 112 -23.89 -4.62 20.89
N ASP A 113 -24.19 -3.54 21.61
CA ASP A 113 -23.91 -2.18 21.17
C ASP A 113 -22.41 -1.84 21.17
N GLN A 114 -21.64 -2.40 22.11
CA GLN A 114 -20.18 -2.29 22.10
C GLN A 114 -19.57 -3.05 20.92
N ILE A 115 -20.10 -4.24 20.60
CA ILE A 115 -19.66 -5.01 19.42
C ILE A 115 -19.98 -4.24 18.14
N LYS A 116 -21.21 -3.71 17.99
CA LYS A 116 -21.59 -2.89 16.83
C LYS A 116 -20.68 -1.68 16.67
N ARG A 117 -20.38 -0.96 17.75
CA ARG A 117 -19.49 0.20 17.70
C ARG A 117 -18.06 -0.19 17.30
N ALA A 118 -17.53 -1.27 17.87
CA ALA A 118 -16.20 -1.77 17.52
C ALA A 118 -16.12 -2.19 16.04
N VAL A 119 -17.13 -2.88 15.53
CA VAL A 119 -17.22 -3.26 14.11
C VAL A 119 -17.28 -2.02 13.21
N LEU A 120 -18.09 -1.01 13.55
CA LEU A 120 -18.17 0.24 12.80
C LEU A 120 -16.81 0.97 12.76
N ASP A 121 -16.12 1.05 13.89
CA ASP A 121 -14.81 1.68 13.97
C ASP A 121 -13.77 0.92 13.12
N SER A 122 -13.77 -0.42 13.15
CA SER A 122 -12.94 -1.25 12.29
C SER A 122 -13.22 -1.01 10.80
N VAL A 123 -14.49 -1.02 10.39
CA VAL A 123 -14.88 -0.77 8.99
C VAL A 123 -14.42 0.61 8.53
N ARG A 124 -14.66 1.65 9.34
CA ARG A 124 -14.25 3.03 9.03
C ARG A 124 -12.73 3.17 8.95
N ALA A 125 -11.99 2.51 9.84
CA ALA A 125 -10.53 2.46 9.81
C ALA A 125 -10.00 1.77 8.53
N LEU A 126 -10.61 0.66 8.12
CA LEU A 126 -10.23 -0.02 6.87
C LEU A 126 -10.57 0.82 5.63
N MET A 127 -11.68 1.57 5.66
CA MET A 127 -12.06 2.48 4.58
C MET A 127 -11.04 3.61 4.38
N ILE A 128 -10.57 4.25 5.46
CA ILE A 128 -9.55 5.29 5.34
C ILE A 128 -8.20 4.69 4.89
N ILE A 129 -7.80 3.53 5.39
CA ILE A 129 -6.59 2.83 4.92
C ILE A 129 -6.66 2.59 3.40
N ARG A 130 -7.82 2.12 2.91
CA ARG A 130 -8.06 1.94 1.47
C ARG A 130 -8.00 3.25 0.71
N ALA A 131 -8.55 4.35 1.25
CA ALA A 131 -8.48 5.66 0.62
C ALA A 131 -7.02 6.12 0.42
N TYR A 132 -6.15 5.95 1.41
CA TYR A 132 -4.72 6.25 1.28
C TYR A 132 -4.02 5.34 0.24
N ARG A 133 -4.34 4.05 0.18
CA ARG A 133 -3.80 3.14 -0.86
C ARG A 133 -4.15 3.57 -2.29
N ILE A 134 -5.36 4.10 -2.49
CA ILE A 134 -5.84 4.50 -3.81
C ILE A 134 -5.37 5.91 -4.17
N ARG A 135 -5.47 6.86 -3.23
CA ARG A 135 -5.37 8.31 -3.48
C ARG A 135 -4.33 9.03 -2.64
N GLY A 136 -3.60 8.36 -1.76
CA GLY A 136 -2.60 9.01 -0.91
C GLY A 136 -1.53 9.76 -1.72
N HIS A 137 -1.23 9.29 -2.93
CA HIS A 137 -0.30 9.95 -3.86
C HIS A 137 -0.72 11.39 -4.24
N LEU A 138 -2.01 11.73 -4.13
CA LEU A 138 -2.50 13.10 -4.35
C LEU A 138 -2.08 14.04 -3.22
N ALA A 139 -1.87 13.51 -2.02
CA ALA A 139 -1.39 14.24 -0.84
C ALA A 139 0.13 14.05 -0.62
N ALA A 140 0.89 13.64 -1.65
CA ALA A 140 2.33 13.45 -1.55
C ALA A 140 3.10 14.77 -1.38
N ASP A 141 4.19 14.72 -0.61
CA ASP A 141 5.08 15.85 -0.37
C ASP A 141 6.03 16.08 -1.55
N LEU A 142 5.50 16.69 -2.62
CA LEU A 142 6.24 16.95 -3.86
C LEU A 142 6.91 18.32 -3.90
N ASP A 143 6.65 19.17 -2.90
CA ASP A 143 7.14 20.56 -2.86
C ASP A 143 8.01 20.80 -1.63
N PRO A 144 9.31 20.45 -1.70
CA PRO A 144 10.22 20.62 -0.56
C PRO A 144 10.46 22.10 -0.19
N LEU A 145 10.03 23.04 -1.03
CA LEU A 145 10.16 24.47 -0.79
C LEU A 145 8.88 25.10 -0.21
N GLY A 146 7.77 24.35 -0.15
CA GLY A 146 6.50 24.81 0.40
C GLY A 146 5.90 26.01 -0.33
N LEU A 147 6.11 26.10 -1.64
CA LEU A 147 5.62 27.18 -2.50
C LEU A 147 4.15 27.00 -2.93
N ARG A 148 3.63 25.78 -2.86
CA ARG A 148 2.26 25.41 -3.23
C ARG A 148 1.36 25.31 -2.02
N GLU A 149 0.13 25.77 -2.19
CA GLU A 149 -0.91 25.55 -1.18
C GLU A 149 -1.34 24.07 -1.17
N PRO A 150 -1.46 23.44 0.02
CA PRO A 150 -1.96 22.07 0.13
C PRO A 150 -3.39 21.97 -0.37
N THR A 151 -3.66 21.01 -1.26
CA THR A 151 -5.03 20.71 -1.69
C THR A 151 -5.72 19.87 -0.61
N PRO A 152 -6.89 20.27 -0.08
CA PRO A 152 -7.62 19.46 0.87
C PRO A 152 -8.20 18.22 0.18
N HIS A 153 -7.98 17.05 0.79
CA HIS A 153 -8.53 15.77 0.34
C HIS A 153 -9.48 15.22 1.42
N PRO A 154 -10.80 15.53 1.36
CA PRO A 154 -11.76 15.09 2.37
C PRO A 154 -11.77 13.57 2.57
N GLU A 155 -11.50 12.79 1.53
CA GLU A 155 -11.41 11.33 1.59
C GLU A 155 -10.19 10.81 2.38
N LEU A 156 -9.21 11.66 2.67
CA LEU A 156 -8.04 11.32 3.49
C LEU A 156 -8.15 11.87 4.93
N ASP A 157 -9.23 12.60 5.23
CA ASP A 157 -9.53 13.15 6.56
C ASP A 157 -10.37 12.15 7.39
N PRO A 158 -9.91 11.70 8.57
CA PRO A 158 -10.67 10.86 9.49
C PRO A 158 -12.06 11.40 9.84
N LYS A 159 -12.25 12.72 9.84
CA LYS A 159 -13.55 13.35 10.13
C LYS A 159 -14.62 12.92 9.15
N SER A 160 -14.27 12.70 7.88
CA SER A 160 -15.18 12.21 6.84
C SER A 160 -15.70 10.80 7.11
N TYR A 161 -15.01 10.04 7.98
CA TYR A 161 -15.39 8.69 8.40
C TYR A 161 -16.03 8.67 9.79
N GLY A 162 -16.22 9.83 10.43
CA GLY A 162 -16.87 9.96 11.73
C GLY A 162 -15.94 9.80 12.93
N PHE A 163 -14.62 9.96 12.74
CA PHE A 163 -13.67 10.06 13.85
C PHE A 163 -13.50 11.52 14.27
N THR A 164 -13.70 11.81 15.55
CA THR A 164 -13.41 13.11 16.15
C THR A 164 -12.02 13.11 16.80
N GLU A 165 -11.53 14.27 17.22
CA GLU A 165 -10.23 14.35 17.91
C GLU A 165 -10.20 13.50 19.19
N ALA A 166 -11.34 13.38 19.88
CA ALA A 166 -11.48 12.53 21.07
C ALA A 166 -11.40 11.02 20.75
N ASP A 167 -11.61 10.63 19.49
CA ASP A 167 -11.58 9.24 19.06
C ASP A 167 -10.19 8.77 18.59
N MET A 168 -9.25 9.70 18.39
CA MET A 168 -8.00 9.44 17.69
C MET A 168 -7.08 8.43 18.37
N ASP A 169 -7.19 8.32 19.70
CA ASP A 169 -6.36 7.45 20.54
C ASP A 169 -7.09 6.16 20.98
N ARG A 170 -8.33 5.95 20.51
CA ARG A 170 -9.11 4.75 20.84
C ARG A 170 -8.49 3.51 20.17
N PRO A 171 -8.48 2.34 20.84
CA PRO A 171 -8.00 1.10 20.23
C PRO A 171 -9.01 0.58 19.20
N ILE A 172 -8.58 0.45 17.95
CA ILE A 172 -9.40 -0.07 16.84
C ILE A 172 -8.81 -1.39 16.37
N PHE A 173 -9.65 -2.43 16.28
CA PHE A 173 -9.23 -3.71 15.72
C PHE A 173 -9.14 -3.62 14.20
N ILE A 174 -8.00 -3.99 13.61
CA ILE A 174 -7.79 -3.94 12.14
C ILE A 174 -7.26 -5.27 11.57
N ASP A 175 -7.31 -6.36 12.35
CA ASP A 175 -7.05 -7.73 11.87
C ASP A 175 -5.70 -7.93 11.13
N ASN A 176 -4.60 -7.38 11.67
CA ASN A 176 -3.26 -7.43 11.10
C ASN A 176 -3.07 -6.64 9.79
N VAL A 177 -4.05 -5.83 9.39
CA VAL A 177 -3.84 -4.81 8.36
C VAL A 177 -2.75 -3.84 8.83
N LEU A 178 -1.81 -3.49 7.93
CA LEU A 178 -0.58 -2.75 8.27
C LEU A 178 0.35 -3.45 9.28
N GLY A 179 0.19 -4.76 9.49
CA GLY A 179 0.99 -5.54 10.44
C GLY A 179 0.60 -5.33 11.91
N LEU A 180 -0.53 -4.68 12.19
CA LEU A 180 -1.01 -4.40 13.54
C LEU A 180 -2.38 -5.05 13.76
N GLN A 181 -2.55 -5.74 14.88
CA GLN A 181 -3.86 -6.33 15.20
C GLN A 181 -4.84 -5.29 15.73
N ILE A 182 -4.33 -4.35 16.53
CA ILE A 182 -5.06 -3.22 17.11
C ILE A 182 -4.18 -1.98 16.90
N ALA A 183 -4.77 -0.88 16.45
CA ALA A 183 -4.10 0.40 16.26
C ALA A 183 -5.03 1.56 16.61
N SER A 184 -4.45 2.69 17.02
CA SER A 184 -5.18 3.96 17.11
C SER A 184 -5.26 4.64 15.74
N MET A 185 -6.19 5.58 15.56
CA MET A 185 -6.28 6.34 14.31
C MET A 185 -5.01 7.15 14.03
N ARG A 186 -4.33 7.67 15.08
CA ARG A 186 -3.02 8.33 14.92
C ARG A 186 -1.98 7.39 14.33
N GLN A 187 -1.87 6.19 14.89
CA GLN A 187 -0.92 5.17 14.39
C GLN A 187 -1.23 4.79 12.94
N ILE A 188 -2.51 4.61 12.60
CA ILE A 188 -2.94 4.31 11.23
C ILE A 188 -2.51 5.44 10.30
N LEU A 189 -2.84 6.70 10.62
CA LEU A 189 -2.47 7.87 9.82
C LEU A 189 -0.97 8.01 9.64
N ASP A 190 -0.19 7.83 10.70
CA ASP A 190 1.27 7.90 10.64
C ASP A 190 1.83 6.87 9.65
N ILE A 191 1.32 5.64 9.68
CA ILE A 191 1.76 4.58 8.76
C ILE A 191 1.35 4.89 7.32
N VAL A 192 0.09 5.25 7.08
CA VAL A 192 -0.40 5.46 5.71
C VAL A 192 0.14 6.74 5.09
N LYS A 193 0.33 7.83 5.86
CA LYS A 193 0.98 9.06 5.37
C LYS A 193 2.44 8.83 5.04
N ARG A 194 3.18 8.15 5.93
CA ARG A 194 4.56 7.71 5.65
C ARG A 194 4.65 6.80 4.43
N THR A 195 3.54 6.16 4.02
CA THR A 195 3.52 5.16 2.94
C THR A 195 3.03 5.65 1.61
N TYR A 196 2.02 6.49 1.61
CA TYR A 196 1.36 6.91 0.40
C TYR A 196 1.49 8.42 0.17
N CYS A 197 2.05 9.19 1.11
CA CYS A 197 2.12 10.65 1.06
C CYS A 197 3.55 11.22 1.25
N GLY A 198 4.60 10.40 1.08
CA GLY A 198 5.98 10.89 1.18
C GLY A 198 6.42 11.72 -0.03
N THR A 199 7.73 11.99 -0.14
CA THR A 199 8.34 12.60 -1.34
C THR A 199 8.31 11.68 -2.58
N PHE A 200 7.91 10.44 -2.37
CA PHE A 200 7.63 9.44 -3.37
C PHE A 200 6.42 8.61 -2.90
N ALA A 201 5.48 8.34 -3.80
CA ALA A 201 4.29 7.54 -3.53
C ALA A 201 4.01 6.59 -4.70
N LEU A 202 3.58 5.36 -4.37
CA LEU A 202 3.26 4.33 -5.35
C LEU A 202 1.74 4.19 -5.48
N GLN A 203 1.23 4.33 -6.70
CA GLN A 203 -0.13 3.93 -7.05
C GLN A 203 -0.06 2.52 -7.61
N TYR A 204 -0.68 1.55 -6.93
CA TYR A 204 -0.64 0.14 -7.35
C TYR A 204 -2.01 -0.51 -7.47
N MET A 205 -3.07 0.15 -7.00
CA MET A 205 -4.43 -0.39 -6.98
C MET A 205 -5.04 -0.61 -8.38
N HIS A 206 -4.35 -0.17 -9.45
CA HIS A 206 -4.74 -0.42 -10.84
C HIS A 206 -4.17 -1.74 -11.39
N ILE A 207 -3.28 -2.42 -10.64
CA ILE A 207 -2.73 -3.72 -11.02
C ILE A 207 -3.83 -4.76 -10.85
N SER A 208 -4.24 -5.39 -11.95
CA SER A 208 -5.29 -6.41 -11.95
C SER A 208 -4.84 -7.77 -11.43
N ASP A 209 -3.53 -8.06 -11.49
CA ASP A 209 -2.95 -9.31 -10.98
C ASP A 209 -2.85 -9.28 -9.44
N PRO A 210 -3.59 -10.14 -8.72
CA PRO A 210 -3.63 -10.14 -7.27
C PRO A 210 -2.29 -10.52 -6.63
N GLU A 211 -1.53 -11.43 -7.26
CA GLU A 211 -0.22 -11.86 -6.76
C GLU A 211 0.77 -10.70 -6.83
N GLN A 212 0.80 -9.98 -7.96
CA GLN A 212 1.66 -8.81 -8.13
C GLN A 212 1.28 -7.66 -7.21
N SER A 213 -0.03 -7.38 -7.07
CA SER A 213 -0.55 -6.35 -6.19
C SER A 213 -0.24 -6.65 -4.72
N ALA A 214 -0.41 -7.91 -4.28
CA ALA A 214 -0.07 -8.36 -2.93
C ALA A 214 1.44 -8.31 -2.67
N TRP A 215 2.26 -8.77 -3.63
CA TRP A 215 3.72 -8.72 -3.55
C TRP A 215 4.26 -7.30 -3.34
N LEU A 216 3.67 -6.33 -4.06
CA LEU A 216 4.05 -4.93 -3.94
C LEU A 216 3.55 -4.34 -2.61
N LYS A 217 2.29 -4.61 -2.25
CA LYS A 217 1.69 -4.19 -0.97
C LYS A 217 2.55 -4.65 0.23
N GLU A 218 2.99 -5.90 0.25
CA GLU A 218 3.83 -6.43 1.33
C GLU A 218 5.16 -5.66 1.45
N ARG A 219 5.78 -5.29 0.33
CA ARG A 219 7.06 -4.57 0.33
C ARG A 219 6.92 -3.10 0.72
N ILE A 220 5.85 -2.45 0.31
CA ILE A 220 5.62 -1.02 0.59
C ILE A 220 5.05 -0.79 2.00
N GLU A 221 4.33 -1.75 2.58
CA GLU A 221 3.76 -1.63 3.93
C GLU A 221 4.57 -2.39 5.00
N GLY A 222 5.35 -3.39 4.60
CA GLY A 222 6.06 -4.29 5.52
C GLY A 222 7.44 -3.83 5.97
N PHE A 223 8.14 -4.74 6.67
CA PHE A 223 9.44 -4.46 7.28
C PHE A 223 10.54 -4.08 6.27
N GLY A 224 10.47 -4.60 5.04
CA GLY A 224 11.41 -4.27 3.97
C GLY A 224 11.50 -2.77 3.69
N LYS A 225 10.39 -2.05 3.82
CA LYS A 225 10.39 -0.59 3.72
C LYS A 225 11.21 0.07 4.82
N GLU A 226 11.13 -0.44 6.05
CA GLU A 226 11.85 0.14 7.18
C GLU A 226 13.36 -0.03 7.02
N ILE A 227 13.78 -1.19 6.53
CA ILE A 227 15.17 -1.43 6.13
C ILE A 227 15.59 -0.46 5.01
N GLY A 228 14.71 -0.25 4.02
CA GLY A 228 14.95 0.65 2.88
C GLY A 228 15.16 2.11 3.27
N LEU A 229 14.83 2.53 4.51
CA LEU A 229 15.12 3.88 5.01
C LEU A 229 16.59 4.10 5.40
N GLY A 230 17.40 3.04 5.43
CA GLY A 230 18.81 3.06 5.83
C GLY A 230 19.02 2.87 7.34
N SER A 231 20.24 2.52 7.73
CA SER A 231 20.54 2.06 9.10
C SER A 231 20.21 3.12 10.16
N LYS A 232 20.51 4.39 9.89
CA LYS A 232 20.29 5.50 10.82
C LYS A 232 18.81 5.66 11.18
N ARG A 233 17.92 5.61 10.19
CA ARG A 233 16.49 5.82 10.41
C ARG A 233 15.84 4.60 11.06
N LEU A 234 16.24 3.40 10.64
CA LEU A 234 15.76 2.15 11.21
C LEU A 234 16.09 2.06 12.70
N THR A 235 17.36 2.19 13.06
CA THR A 235 17.83 2.04 14.44
C THR A 235 17.25 3.10 15.38
N ALA A 236 17.15 4.36 14.93
CA ALA A 236 16.51 5.43 15.70
C ALA A 236 15.02 5.15 15.94
N LYS A 237 14.30 4.61 14.95
CA LYS A 237 12.88 4.21 15.11
C LYS A 237 12.70 3.20 16.25
N TYR A 238 13.64 2.26 16.39
CA TYR A 238 13.60 1.23 17.41
C TYR A 238 14.29 1.64 18.73
N GLY A 239 14.63 2.92 18.90
CA GLY A 239 15.21 3.43 20.15
C GLY A 239 16.69 3.10 20.36
N HIS A 240 17.38 2.63 19.32
CA HIS A 240 18.77 2.17 19.40
C HIS A 240 19.70 2.86 18.37
N PRO A 241 19.72 4.21 18.27
CA PRO A 241 20.51 4.92 17.26
C PRO A 241 22.02 4.62 17.31
N GLU A 242 22.54 4.20 18.47
CA GLU A 242 23.92 3.79 18.68
C GLU A 242 24.34 2.57 17.85
N LEU A 243 23.38 1.76 17.39
CA LEU A 243 23.66 0.59 16.55
C LEU A 243 23.91 0.96 15.08
N SER A 244 23.58 2.19 14.65
CA SER A 244 23.88 2.63 13.29
C SER A 244 25.34 3.02 13.16
N MET A 245 26.11 2.17 12.48
CA MET A 245 27.47 2.50 12.04
C MET A 245 27.39 3.37 10.78
N SER A 246 27.09 4.66 10.97
CA SER A 246 27.00 5.65 9.88
C SER A 246 27.57 7.01 10.27
N VAL A 247 27.99 7.78 9.27
CA VAL A 247 28.32 9.22 9.42
C VAL A 247 27.41 10.02 8.50
N LYS A 248 26.71 11.01 9.05
CA LYS A 248 25.69 11.81 8.34
C LYS A 248 24.59 10.95 7.68
N GLY A 249 24.37 9.73 8.16
CA GLY A 249 23.38 8.78 7.64
C GLY A 249 23.85 7.92 6.46
N GLN A 250 25.12 8.00 6.07
CA GLN A 250 25.76 7.09 5.13
C GLN A 250 26.57 6.04 5.89
N GLU A 251 26.32 4.76 5.61
CA GLU A 251 26.99 3.60 6.23
C GLU A 251 28.51 3.59 5.98
N PHE A 252 29.29 3.12 6.97
CA PHE A 252 30.74 2.99 6.81
C PHE A 252 31.11 2.00 5.71
N PRO A 253 32.22 2.24 4.99
CA PRO A 253 32.82 1.28 4.07
C PRO A 253 33.78 0.32 4.80
N ALA A 254 34.54 -0.47 4.04
CA ALA A 254 35.32 -1.62 4.52
C ALA A 254 36.61 -1.32 5.31
N TYR A 255 36.75 -0.15 5.95
CA TYR A 255 37.95 0.19 6.74
C TYR A 255 37.60 0.65 8.14
N ASP A 256 38.13 -0.06 9.13
CA ASP A 256 37.93 0.23 10.54
C ASP A 256 38.82 1.39 11.01
N SER A 257 38.19 2.50 11.36
CA SER A 257 38.86 3.73 11.82
C SER A 257 39.74 3.55 13.07
N ARG A 258 39.52 2.50 13.88
CA ARG A 258 40.33 2.25 15.08
C ARG A 258 41.80 1.98 14.75
N GLY A 259 42.06 1.35 13.60
CA GLY A 259 43.42 1.06 13.12
C GLY A 259 43.99 2.13 12.20
N ILE A 260 43.20 3.12 11.79
CA ILE A 260 43.55 4.05 10.71
C ILE A 260 42.94 5.42 11.00
N GLN A 261 43.68 6.24 11.76
CA GLN A 261 43.19 7.49 12.33
C GLN A 261 42.89 8.55 11.25
N GLY A 262 43.69 8.63 10.18
CA GLY A 262 43.42 9.53 9.07
C GLY A 262 42.10 9.20 8.37
N MET A 263 41.83 7.90 8.17
CA MET A 263 40.56 7.45 7.59
C MET A 263 39.38 7.74 8.52
N GLY A 264 39.56 7.56 9.83
CA GLY A 264 38.57 7.97 10.83
C GLY A 264 38.19 9.45 10.72
N LEU A 265 39.20 10.33 10.62
CA LEU A 265 38.98 11.76 10.43
C LEU A 265 38.32 12.07 9.09
N ALA A 266 38.73 11.42 7.99
CA ALA A 266 38.13 11.61 6.68
C ALA A 266 36.65 11.18 6.63
N TYR A 267 36.25 10.13 7.35
CA TYR A 267 34.83 9.79 7.50
C TYR A 267 34.05 10.90 8.20
N ALA A 268 34.59 11.45 9.28
CA ALA A 268 33.96 12.50 10.07
C ALA A 268 33.77 13.80 9.24
N THR A 269 34.78 14.20 8.47
CA THR A 269 34.80 15.46 7.73
C THR A 269 34.22 15.39 6.33
N SER A 270 34.10 14.19 5.72
CA SER A 270 33.54 14.00 4.38
C SER A 270 32.19 14.71 4.20
N ASN A 271 32.06 15.44 3.10
CA ASN A 271 30.89 16.24 2.75
C ASN A 271 29.63 15.38 2.45
N ARG A 272 29.80 14.10 2.11
CA ARG A 272 28.69 13.19 1.77
C ARG A 272 28.40 12.11 2.81
N GLY A 273 29.04 12.16 3.97
CA GLY A 273 28.92 11.12 5.01
C GLY A 273 30.06 10.11 4.99
N GLY A 274 29.86 8.94 5.62
CA GLY A 274 30.86 7.90 5.85
C GLY A 274 31.41 7.30 4.55
N CYS A 275 32.41 7.94 3.95
CA CYS A 275 32.94 7.57 2.65
C CYS A 275 34.46 7.58 2.64
N HIS A 276 35.06 6.55 2.02
CA HIS A 276 36.51 6.42 1.88
C HIS A 276 37.06 7.09 0.61
N LEU A 277 36.23 7.28 -0.41
CA LEU A 277 36.68 7.81 -1.71
C LEU A 277 36.86 9.32 -1.72
N ARG A 278 36.28 10.08 -0.76
CA ARG A 278 36.45 11.53 -0.69
C ARG A 278 37.80 11.97 -0.11
N GLY A 279 38.58 11.04 0.44
CA GLY A 279 39.87 11.31 1.05
C GLY A 279 40.50 9.98 1.45
N TYR A 280 41.01 9.24 0.47
CA TYR A 280 41.44 7.85 0.63
C TYR A 280 42.82 7.73 1.30
N THR A 281 42.90 8.08 2.58
CA THR A 281 44.17 8.09 3.33
C THR A 281 44.76 6.69 3.54
N ILE A 282 43.99 5.61 3.28
CA ILE A 282 44.49 4.23 3.18
C ILE A 282 45.72 4.14 2.26
N ALA A 283 45.73 4.93 1.18
CA ALA A 283 46.88 5.01 0.29
C ALA A 283 48.16 5.35 1.06
N SER A 284 48.15 6.39 1.89
CA SER A 284 49.32 6.79 2.68
C SER A 284 49.54 5.90 3.90
N GLU A 285 48.47 5.64 4.66
CA GLU A 285 48.56 4.98 5.96
C GLU A 285 48.89 3.50 5.83
N ILE A 286 48.34 2.81 4.82
CA ILE A 286 48.55 1.37 4.62
C ILE A 286 49.53 1.13 3.48
N LEU A 287 49.26 1.67 2.29
CA LEU A 287 50.03 1.35 1.07
C LEU A 287 51.34 2.14 0.94
N GLY A 288 51.48 3.25 1.67
CA GLY A 288 52.66 4.10 1.62
C GLY A 288 52.71 5.09 0.45
N ILE A 289 51.57 5.39 -0.17
CA ILE A 289 51.43 6.23 -1.37
C ILE A 289 50.75 7.56 -1.02
N PRO A 290 51.34 8.71 -1.36
CA PRO A 290 52.69 8.88 -1.92
C PRO A 290 53.79 8.71 -0.86
N VAL A 291 53.46 8.86 0.43
CA VAL A 291 54.38 8.70 1.56
C VAL A 291 53.71 7.87 2.64
N LYS A 292 54.47 6.97 3.28
CA LYS A 292 54.01 6.16 4.40
C LYS A 292 53.84 7.02 5.65
N THR A 293 52.64 7.00 6.22
CA THR A 293 52.36 7.62 7.52
C THR A 293 51.93 6.56 8.54
N GLU A 294 52.20 6.81 9.81
CA GLU A 294 51.84 5.88 10.90
C GLU A 294 50.30 5.85 11.07
N PRO A 295 49.62 4.70 10.88
CA PRO A 295 48.16 4.63 10.89
C PRO A 295 47.51 5.01 12.23
N THR A 296 48.20 4.73 13.33
CA THR A 296 47.65 4.89 14.68
C THR A 296 47.92 6.27 15.29
N ALA A 297 48.79 7.07 14.67
CA ALA A 297 49.10 8.42 15.10
C ALA A 297 48.01 9.42 14.69
N THR A 298 47.78 10.44 15.51
CA THR A 298 46.86 11.55 15.21
C THR A 298 47.56 12.77 14.63
N GLU A 299 48.86 12.91 14.86
CA GLU A 299 49.68 14.01 14.38
C GLU A 299 49.80 14.02 12.85
N GLY A 300 49.67 15.18 12.23
CA GLY A 300 49.76 15.37 10.77
C GLY A 300 48.57 14.82 9.97
N LYS A 301 47.61 14.16 10.61
CA LYS A 301 46.42 13.59 9.94
C LYS A 301 45.47 14.65 9.38
N PRO A 302 45.22 15.80 10.04
CA PRO A 302 44.37 16.84 9.46
C PRO A 302 44.91 17.33 8.10
N GLU A 303 46.21 17.58 8.01
CA GLU A 303 46.89 18.02 6.79
C GLU A 303 46.84 16.94 5.71
N LEU A 304 47.07 15.68 6.09
CA LEU A 304 46.96 14.53 5.19
C LEU A 304 45.55 14.41 4.62
N VAL A 305 44.52 14.43 5.47
CA VAL A 305 43.12 14.29 5.05
C VAL A 305 42.74 15.44 4.13
N LYS A 306 43.12 16.68 4.47
CA LYS A 306 42.87 17.84 3.61
C LYS A 306 43.52 17.67 2.23
N ALA A 307 44.79 17.29 2.18
CA ALA A 307 45.50 17.09 0.91
C ALA A 307 44.83 16.03 0.02
N PHE A 308 44.40 14.90 0.61
CA PHE A 308 43.66 13.87 -0.12
C PHE A 308 42.27 14.34 -0.57
N GLN A 309 41.57 15.14 0.25
CA GLN A 309 40.26 15.70 -0.09
C GLN A 309 40.35 16.69 -1.25
N ASP A 310 41.30 17.62 -1.20
CA ASP A 310 41.54 18.62 -2.23
C ASP A 310 41.93 17.93 -3.55
N ALA A 311 42.90 16.99 -3.51
CA ALA A 311 43.31 16.25 -4.70
C ALA A 311 42.16 15.44 -5.30
N THR A 312 41.36 14.74 -4.48
CA THR A 312 40.18 14.00 -4.96
C THR A 312 39.19 14.94 -5.64
N ALA A 313 38.97 16.13 -5.09
CA ALA A 313 38.05 17.10 -5.67
C ALA A 313 38.52 17.58 -7.05
N ALA A 314 39.82 17.80 -7.24
CA ALA A 314 40.39 18.14 -8.54
C ALA A 314 40.19 17.01 -9.58
N PHE A 315 40.50 15.76 -9.21
CA PHE A 315 40.31 14.59 -10.11
C PHE A 315 38.84 14.35 -10.46
N ASP A 316 37.93 14.43 -9.49
CA ASP A 316 36.49 14.29 -9.72
C ASP A 316 35.96 15.40 -10.63
N SER A 317 36.44 16.65 -10.44
CA SER A 317 36.03 17.80 -11.27
C SER A 317 36.55 17.69 -12.70
N ALA A 318 37.73 17.09 -12.88
CA ALA A 318 38.29 16.78 -14.20
C ALA A 318 37.58 15.60 -14.90
N GLY A 319 36.67 14.88 -14.21
CA GLY A 319 36.01 13.69 -14.75
C GLY A 319 36.96 12.48 -14.89
N VAL A 320 38.10 12.50 -14.20
CA VAL A 320 39.11 11.44 -14.27
C VAL A 320 38.82 10.39 -13.20
N CYS A 321 38.89 9.11 -13.56
CA CYS A 321 38.71 8.01 -12.62
C CYS A 321 39.72 8.10 -11.47
N ILE A 322 39.24 8.05 -10.22
CA ILE A 322 40.07 8.15 -9.02
C ILE A 322 41.15 7.06 -8.93
N PHE A 323 40.97 5.90 -9.57
CA PHE A 323 42.01 4.85 -9.57
C PHE A 323 43.27 5.23 -10.34
N THR A 324 43.23 6.27 -11.17
CA THR A 324 44.44 6.82 -11.76
C THR A 324 45.39 7.39 -10.71
N THR A 325 44.90 7.79 -9.52
CA THR A 325 45.75 8.38 -8.47
C THR A 325 46.70 7.38 -7.81
N PHE A 326 46.62 6.09 -8.15
CA PHE A 326 47.66 5.12 -7.79
C PHE A 326 48.96 5.32 -8.59
N ALA A 327 48.90 6.04 -9.71
CA ALA A 327 50.04 6.35 -10.57
C ALA A 327 50.22 7.86 -10.80
N TRP A 328 49.12 8.62 -10.83
CA TRP A 328 49.10 10.04 -11.14
C TRP A 328 48.86 10.88 -9.90
N SER A 329 49.39 12.09 -9.93
CA SER A 329 49.25 13.13 -8.92
C SER A 329 48.79 14.43 -9.57
N LEU A 330 48.57 15.49 -8.78
CA LEU A 330 48.22 16.81 -9.33
C LEU A 330 49.22 17.33 -10.39
N PRO A 331 50.56 17.13 -10.23
CA PRO A 331 51.54 17.40 -11.29
C PRO A 331 51.28 16.70 -12.64
N ASP A 332 50.65 15.53 -12.63
CA ASP A 332 50.30 14.80 -13.84
C ASP A 332 48.97 15.28 -14.43
N LEU A 333 48.03 15.71 -13.57
CA LEU A 333 46.70 16.20 -13.96
C LEU A 333 46.74 17.61 -14.56
N ALA A 334 47.47 18.53 -13.95
CA ALA A 334 47.56 19.94 -14.36
C ALA A 334 47.89 20.15 -15.86
N PRO A 335 48.94 19.53 -16.45
CA PRO A 335 49.24 19.72 -17.86
C PRO A 335 48.17 19.12 -18.78
N GLN A 336 47.44 18.09 -18.35
CA GLN A 336 46.35 17.50 -19.12
C GLN A 336 45.14 18.45 -19.17
N LEU A 337 44.79 19.06 -18.04
CA LEU A 337 43.75 20.09 -17.99
C LEU A 337 44.12 21.30 -18.84
N GLN A 338 45.38 21.76 -18.74
CA GLN A 338 45.87 22.86 -19.56
C GLN A 338 45.76 22.56 -21.06
N ALA A 339 46.16 21.37 -21.49
CA ALA A 339 46.08 20.97 -22.89
C ALA A 339 44.63 20.79 -23.39
N ALA A 340 43.70 20.47 -22.51
CA ALA A 340 42.29 20.25 -22.85
C ALA A 340 41.44 21.53 -22.82
N CYS A 341 41.76 22.46 -21.93
CA CYS A 341 40.96 23.65 -21.66
C CYS A 341 41.59 24.96 -22.19
N ASP A 342 42.82 24.92 -22.69
CA ASP A 342 43.62 26.09 -23.09
C ASP A 342 43.78 27.14 -21.95
N GLU A 343 43.61 26.72 -20.69
CA GLU A 343 43.77 27.53 -19.48
C GLU A 343 44.98 27.04 -18.67
N GLY A 344 45.82 27.96 -18.19
CA GLY A 344 47.07 27.63 -17.51
C GLY A 344 46.88 27.24 -16.04
N PHE A 345 46.25 26.10 -15.75
CA PHE A 345 46.12 25.60 -14.39
C PHE A 345 47.48 25.13 -13.84
N THR A 346 47.93 25.72 -12.73
CA THR A 346 49.09 25.26 -11.96
C THR A 346 48.66 24.35 -10.81
N VAL A 347 49.57 23.52 -10.29
CA VAL A 347 49.27 22.61 -9.17
C VAL A 347 48.72 23.33 -7.92
N PRO A 348 49.23 24.51 -7.51
CA PRO A 348 48.65 25.23 -6.37
C PRO A 348 47.26 25.85 -6.62
N GLU A 349 46.87 26.01 -7.88
CA GLU A 349 45.54 26.54 -8.26
C GLU A 349 44.46 25.44 -8.30
N LEU A 350 44.88 24.16 -8.46
CA LEU A 350 44.02 22.98 -8.39
C LEU A 350 43.72 22.57 -6.93
#